data_AF-A0A936APH2-F1
#
_entry.id   AF-A0A936APH2-F1
#
_cell.length_a   1.000
_cell.length_b   1.000
_cell.length_c   1.000
_cell.angle_alpha   90.00
_cell.angle_beta   90.00
_cell.angle_gamma   90.00
#
_symmetry.space_group_name_H-M   'P 1'
#
loop_
_entity.id
_entity.type
_entity.pdbx_description
1 polymer ?
#
loop_
_entity_poly.entity_id
_entity_poly.type
_entity_poly.pdbx_seq_one_letter_code
_entity_poly.pdbx_strand_id
1 'polypeptide(L)'
;MLKDAIGSMFSAFRKIFTHWGATLISFLLYAVLIAVLYFLITTREATTLQVVLSVAVLPVAALIVFFVMQALALSFVRIGVGPGYLLKRAFKDCWKLMVISIPVIVIAGLVIHYAGRLEVYLTSDYYRTGSHLKLSVFTWARAIVLYFILPLIAVQLWISTMREGIATAFRGFLRSMIRAFSPASVLIYVTVSLVFGAIAWLLLFTKTAVASPWVELWLLGSRLAVALLVIFLGWQLILGSMAEITTARALKDDLSDTSQS
;
A
#
# COMPACT_ATOMS: atom_id res chain seq x y z
N MET A 1 23.93 -1.55 4.63
CA MET A 1 22.62 -0.90 4.49
C MET A 1 22.08 -0.93 3.05
N LEU A 2 22.72 -0.27 2.07
CA LEU A 2 22.26 -0.30 0.67
C LEU A 2 22.28 -1.73 0.09
N LYS A 3 23.37 -2.47 0.30
CA LYS A 3 23.49 -3.88 -0.11
C LYS A 3 22.38 -4.76 0.48
N ASP A 4 22.06 -4.56 1.76
CA ASP A 4 21.03 -5.34 2.46
C ASP A 4 19.63 -5.01 1.92
N ALA A 5 19.35 -3.73 1.67
CA ALA A 5 18.08 -3.30 1.07
C ALA A 5 17.89 -3.89 -0.33
N ILE A 6 18.90 -3.78 -1.21
CA ILE A 6 18.87 -4.35 -2.56
C ILE A 6 18.73 -5.88 -2.50
N GLY A 7 19.48 -6.54 -1.62
CA GLY A 7 19.38 -7.98 -1.41
C GLY A 7 17.97 -8.43 -1.01
N SER A 8 17.34 -7.71 -0.07
CA SER A 8 15.97 -7.98 0.36
C SER A 8 14.94 -7.73 -0.75
N MET A 9 15.14 -6.71 -1.59
CA MET A 9 14.29 -6.46 -2.75
C MET A 9 14.39 -7.62 -3.76
N PHE A 10 15.61 -8.07 -4.09
CA PHE A 10 15.79 -9.17 -5.05
C PHE A 10 15.26 -10.51 -4.53
N SER A 11 15.45 -10.78 -3.23
CA SER A 11 14.90 -11.97 -2.57
C SER A 11 13.37 -11.95 -2.58
N ALA A 12 12.74 -10.84 -2.18
CA ALA A 12 11.30 -10.67 -2.24
C ALA A 12 10.76 -10.81 -3.68
N PHE A 13 11.44 -10.19 -4.66
CA PHE A 13 11.11 -10.31 -6.07
C PHE A 13 11.13 -11.77 -6.54
N ARG A 14 12.20 -12.52 -6.24
CA ARG A 14 12.29 -13.94 -6.57
C ARG A 14 11.18 -14.76 -5.92
N LYS A 15 10.80 -14.45 -4.66
CA LYS A 15 9.71 -15.13 -3.96
C LYS A 15 8.35 -14.93 -4.63
N ILE A 16 8.08 -13.74 -5.20
CA ILE A 16 6.85 -13.48 -5.95
C ILE A 16 6.68 -14.46 -7.12
N PHE A 17 7.77 -14.77 -7.85
CA PHE A 17 7.74 -15.73 -8.96
C PHE A 17 7.79 -17.18 -8.50
N THR A 18 8.51 -17.47 -7.42
CA THR A 18 8.63 -18.84 -6.89
C THR A 18 7.29 -19.32 -6.31
N HIS A 19 6.53 -18.43 -5.69
CA HIS A 19 5.21 -18.72 -5.12
C HIS A 19 4.08 -18.24 -6.03
N TRP A 20 4.14 -18.60 -7.31
CA TRP A 20 3.20 -18.14 -8.34
C TRP A 20 1.72 -18.31 -7.96
N GLY A 21 1.36 -19.40 -7.28
CA GLY A 21 -0.01 -19.66 -6.85
C GLY A 21 -0.52 -18.64 -5.82
N ALA A 22 0.32 -18.23 -4.86
CA ALA A 22 -0.05 -17.20 -3.89
C ALA A 22 -0.13 -15.82 -4.55
N THR A 23 0.80 -15.53 -5.46
CA THR A 23 0.81 -14.31 -6.27
C THR A 23 -0.44 -14.22 -7.15
N LEU A 24 -0.87 -15.32 -7.78
CA LEU A 24 -2.07 -15.39 -8.59
C LEU A 24 -3.34 -15.14 -7.76
N ILE A 25 -3.46 -15.77 -6.57
CA ILE A 25 -4.58 -15.50 -5.66
C ILE A 25 -4.60 -14.03 -5.23
N SER A 26 -3.44 -13.47 -4.88
CA SER A 26 -3.31 -12.06 -4.53
C SER A 26 -3.72 -11.13 -5.69
N PHE A 27 -3.35 -11.49 -6.92
CA PHE A 27 -3.74 -10.76 -8.13
C PHE A 27 -5.26 -10.86 -8.39
N LEU A 28 -5.87 -12.03 -8.21
CA LEU A 28 -7.33 -12.19 -8.32
C LEU A 28 -8.07 -11.35 -7.27
N LEU A 29 -7.59 -11.31 -6.02
CA LEU A 29 -8.13 -10.43 -4.99
C LEU A 29 -7.98 -8.95 -5.37
N TYR A 30 -6.86 -8.57 -5.97
CA TYR A 30 -6.66 -7.21 -6.48
C TYR A 30 -7.63 -6.86 -7.61
N ALA A 31 -7.87 -7.79 -8.55
CA ALA A 31 -8.86 -7.61 -9.61
C ALA A 31 -10.29 -7.47 -9.04
N VAL A 32 -10.65 -8.28 -8.03
CA VAL A 32 -11.92 -8.15 -7.31
C VAL A 32 -12.01 -6.80 -6.61
N LEU A 33 -10.93 -6.32 -5.97
CA LEU A 33 -10.90 -5.00 -5.35
C LEU A 33 -11.16 -3.89 -6.37
N ILE A 34 -10.50 -3.93 -7.53
CA ILE A 34 -10.73 -2.96 -8.61
C ILE A 34 -12.17 -3.02 -9.10
N ALA A 35 -12.74 -4.21 -9.29
CA ALA A 35 -14.12 -4.38 -9.70
C ALA A 35 -15.09 -3.77 -8.67
N VAL A 36 -14.89 -4.04 -7.37
CA VAL A 36 -15.70 -3.47 -6.29
C VAL A 36 -15.60 -1.95 -6.28
N LEU A 37 -14.40 -1.38 -6.43
CA LEU A 37 -14.21 0.08 -6.51
C LEU A 37 -14.85 0.69 -7.76
N TYR A 38 -14.77 0.00 -8.91
CA TYR A 38 -15.43 0.42 -10.13
C TYR A 38 -16.96 0.46 -9.95
N PHE A 39 -17.55 -0.59 -9.37
CA PHE A 39 -18.99 -0.61 -9.06
C PHE A 39 -19.36 0.48 -8.05
N LEU A 40 -18.52 0.72 -7.04
CA LEU A 40 -18.75 1.78 -6.06
C LEU A 40 -18.86 3.16 -6.72
N ILE A 41 -18.00 3.45 -7.70
CA ILE A 41 -17.95 4.75 -8.40
C ILE A 41 -19.05 4.86 -9.48
N THR A 42 -19.38 3.77 -10.16
CA THR A 42 -20.30 3.78 -11.31
C THR A 42 -21.77 3.57 -10.94
N THR A 43 -22.06 3.04 -9.75
CA THR A 43 -23.44 2.88 -9.27
C THR A 43 -24.06 4.25 -9.02
N ARG A 44 -24.95 4.67 -9.91
CA ARG A 44 -25.79 5.86 -9.73
C ARG A 44 -27.03 5.47 -8.91
N GLU A 45 -27.43 6.32 -7.96
CA GLU A 45 -28.53 6.02 -7.04
C GLU A 45 -29.90 6.22 -7.73
N ALA A 46 -30.61 5.12 -8.02
CA ALA A 46 -32.00 5.16 -8.48
C ALA A 46 -32.95 4.31 -7.62
N THR A 47 -32.44 3.38 -6.81
CA THR A 47 -33.25 2.47 -5.98
C THR A 47 -32.67 2.28 -4.57
N THR A 48 -33.52 1.98 -3.59
CA THR A 48 -33.08 1.72 -2.19
C THR A 48 -32.04 0.61 -2.10
N LEU A 49 -32.16 -0.44 -2.93
CA LEU A 49 -31.17 -1.53 -2.97
C LEU A 49 -29.81 -1.04 -3.45
N GLN A 50 -29.76 -0.16 -4.45
CA GLN A 50 -28.51 0.44 -4.92
C GLN A 50 -27.87 1.31 -3.83
N VAL A 51 -28.67 2.04 -3.04
CA VAL A 51 -28.16 2.84 -1.90
C VAL A 51 -27.53 1.94 -0.83
N VAL A 52 -28.20 0.85 -0.45
CA VAL A 52 -27.63 -0.10 0.53
C VAL A 52 -26.34 -0.74 -0.01
N LEU A 53 -26.33 -1.10 -1.29
CA LEU A 53 -25.17 -1.68 -1.95
C LEU A 53 -24.00 -0.69 -2.01
N SER A 54 -24.23 0.57 -2.41
CA SER A 54 -23.20 1.61 -2.56
C SER A 54 -22.68 2.13 -1.22
N VAL A 55 -23.54 2.33 -0.23
CA VAL A 55 -23.17 2.95 1.06
C VAL A 55 -22.59 1.94 2.04
N ALA A 56 -23.15 0.73 2.12
CA ALA A 56 -22.77 -0.25 3.14
C ALA A 56 -21.96 -1.42 2.58
N VAL A 57 -22.48 -2.12 1.56
CA VAL A 57 -21.93 -3.41 1.15
C VAL A 57 -20.60 -3.25 0.40
N LEU A 58 -20.55 -2.43 -0.65
CA LEU A 58 -19.36 -2.28 -1.49
C LEU A 58 -18.16 -1.67 -0.73
N PRO A 59 -18.30 -0.65 0.13
CA PRO A 59 -17.17 -0.14 0.91
C PRO A 59 -16.62 -1.17 1.89
N VAL A 60 -17.48 -1.92 2.58
CA VAL A 60 -17.06 -2.98 3.49
C VAL A 60 -16.38 -4.11 2.73
N ALA A 61 -16.92 -4.51 1.58
CA ALA A 61 -16.30 -5.50 0.70
C ALA A 61 -14.91 -5.04 0.23
N ALA A 62 -14.77 -3.78 -0.20
CA ALA A 62 -13.49 -3.21 -0.60
C ALA A 62 -12.47 -3.26 0.54
N LEU A 63 -12.88 -2.88 1.76
CA LEU A 63 -12.02 -2.94 2.96
C LEU A 63 -11.58 -4.37 3.27
N ILE A 64 -12.51 -5.33 3.27
CA ILE A 64 -12.20 -6.74 3.56
C ILE A 64 -11.22 -7.27 2.50
N VAL A 65 -11.53 -7.10 1.22
CA VAL A 65 -10.68 -7.59 0.12
C VAL A 65 -9.29 -6.94 0.18
N PHE A 66 -9.23 -5.63 0.44
CA PHE A 66 -7.97 -4.92 0.63
C PHE A 66 -7.14 -5.53 1.76
N PHE A 67 -7.70 -5.71 2.96
CA PHE A 67 -6.94 -6.25 4.10
C PHE A 67 -6.60 -7.73 3.97
N VAL A 68 -7.43 -8.53 3.30
CA VAL A 68 -7.08 -9.93 2.96
C VAL A 68 -5.88 -9.94 2.02
N MET A 69 -5.85 -9.07 1.01
CA MET A 69 -4.69 -8.92 0.11
C MET A 69 -3.43 -8.48 0.88
N GLN A 70 -3.53 -7.52 1.82
CA GLN A 70 -2.39 -7.11 2.66
C GLN A 70 -1.88 -8.24 3.55
N ALA A 71 -2.79 -9.00 4.17
CA ALA A 71 -2.42 -10.13 5.04
C ALA A 71 -1.75 -11.26 4.24
N LEU A 72 -2.24 -11.52 3.02
CA LEU A 72 -1.65 -12.49 2.10
C LEU A 72 -0.24 -12.06 1.68
N ALA A 73 -0.08 -10.78 1.30
CA ALA A 73 1.19 -10.17 0.93
C ALA A 73 2.25 -10.28 2.04
N LEU A 74 1.87 -10.07 3.29
CA LEU A 74 2.79 -10.19 4.42
C LEU A 74 3.10 -11.65 4.80
N SER A 75 2.22 -12.59 4.44
CA SER A 75 2.35 -14.01 4.79
C SER A 75 3.19 -14.81 3.80
N PHE A 76 3.12 -14.52 2.48
CA PHE A 76 3.83 -15.31 1.47
C PHE A 76 5.35 -15.29 1.62
N VAL A 77 5.89 -14.20 2.17
CA VAL A 77 7.34 -14.06 2.39
C VAL A 77 7.85 -14.96 3.51
N ARG A 78 6.98 -15.30 4.47
CA ARG A 78 7.37 -15.98 5.72
C ARG A 78 7.18 -17.48 5.68
N ILE A 79 6.21 -17.97 4.91
CA ILE A 79 5.73 -19.34 5.07
C ILE A 79 5.70 -20.04 3.70
N GLY A 80 6.57 -21.03 3.52
CA GLY A 80 6.61 -21.90 2.32
C GLY A 80 5.50 -22.95 2.29
N VAL A 81 4.26 -22.55 2.60
CA VAL A 81 3.08 -23.43 2.63
C VAL A 81 2.20 -23.21 1.41
N GLY A 82 1.32 -24.18 1.14
CA GLY A 82 0.41 -24.13 0.00
C GLY A 82 -0.48 -22.88 -0.04
N PRO A 83 -0.87 -22.42 -1.24
CA PRO A 83 -1.58 -21.15 -1.44
C PRO A 83 -2.96 -21.11 -0.75
N GLY A 84 -3.67 -22.24 -0.69
CA GLY A 84 -4.96 -22.33 -0.01
C GLY A 84 -4.86 -22.12 1.51
N TYR A 85 -3.79 -22.62 2.14
CA TYR A 85 -3.54 -22.37 3.56
C TYR A 85 -3.19 -20.89 3.81
N LEU A 86 -2.37 -20.28 2.95
CA LEU A 86 -2.05 -18.85 3.03
C LEU A 86 -3.31 -18.00 2.94
N LEU A 87 -4.23 -18.32 2.02
CA LEU A 87 -5.49 -17.60 1.88
C LEU A 87 -6.37 -17.74 3.12
N LYS A 88 -6.57 -18.96 3.62
CA LYS A 88 -7.35 -19.21 4.85
C LYS A 88 -6.77 -18.43 6.04
N ARG A 89 -5.44 -18.40 6.15
CA ARG A 89 -4.74 -17.61 7.18
C ARG A 89 -4.93 -16.11 6.97
N ALA A 90 -4.83 -15.62 5.73
CA ALA A 90 -5.04 -14.21 5.40
C ALA A 90 -6.45 -13.74 5.81
N PHE A 91 -7.49 -14.54 5.58
CA PHE A 91 -8.84 -14.26 6.08
C PHE A 91 -8.92 -14.20 7.61
N LYS A 92 -8.19 -15.08 8.31
CA LYS A 92 -8.14 -15.07 9.78
C LYS A 92 -7.35 -13.88 10.34
N ASP A 93 -6.35 -13.40 9.62
CA ASP A 93 -5.45 -12.33 10.09
C ASP A 93 -5.88 -10.93 9.59
N CYS A 94 -6.74 -10.82 8.57
CA CYS A 94 -7.12 -9.52 7.99
C CYS A 94 -7.81 -8.59 8.98
N TRP A 95 -8.63 -9.10 9.90
CA TRP A 95 -9.30 -8.27 10.91
C TRP A 95 -8.29 -7.60 11.84
N LYS A 96 -7.15 -8.24 12.13
CA LYS A 96 -6.09 -7.65 12.95
C LYS A 96 -5.48 -6.44 12.23
N LEU A 97 -5.25 -6.58 10.92
CA LEU A 97 -4.75 -5.49 10.08
C LEU A 97 -5.75 -4.35 9.98
N MET A 98 -7.03 -4.66 9.89
CA MET A 98 -8.10 -3.65 9.88
C MET A 98 -8.10 -2.85 11.18
N VAL A 99 -8.08 -3.52 12.34
CA VAL A 99 -8.12 -2.86 13.64
C VAL A 99 -6.85 -2.03 13.90
N ILE A 100 -5.65 -2.55 13.61
CA ILE A 100 -4.40 -1.78 13.80
C ILE A 100 -4.27 -0.61 12.81
N SER A 101 -5.06 -0.58 11.73
CA SER A 101 -5.06 0.55 10.79
C SER A 101 -5.90 1.73 11.27
N ILE A 102 -6.80 1.54 12.25
CA ILE A 102 -7.68 2.59 12.76
C ILE A 102 -6.88 3.84 13.20
N PRO A 103 -5.81 3.73 14.01
CA PRO A 103 -4.99 4.90 14.37
C PRO A 103 -4.42 5.64 13.17
N VAL A 104 -3.95 4.90 12.14
CA VAL A 104 -3.39 5.51 10.93
C VAL A 104 -4.46 6.24 10.12
N ILE A 105 -5.66 5.65 10.01
CA ILE A 105 -6.82 6.27 9.35
C ILE A 105 -7.26 7.53 10.08
N VAL A 106 -7.31 7.50 11.42
CA VAL A 106 -7.62 8.68 12.24
C VAL A 106 -6.59 9.78 11.99
N ILE A 107 -5.29 9.47 11.99
CA ILE A 107 -4.23 10.44 11.68
C ILE A 107 -4.40 10.98 10.25
N ALA A 108 -4.70 10.14 9.26
CA ALA A 108 -4.95 10.57 7.90
C ALA A 108 -6.12 11.56 7.81
N GLY A 109 -7.23 11.25 8.48
CA GLY A 109 -8.41 12.12 8.56
C GLY A 109 -8.10 13.46 9.22
N LEU A 110 -7.33 13.46 10.33
CA LEU A 110 -6.88 14.69 10.98
C LEU A 110 -5.98 15.51 10.06
N VAL A 111 -5.01 14.89 9.38
CA VAL A 111 -4.13 15.57 8.41
C VAL A 111 -4.96 16.21 7.30
N ILE A 112 -5.93 15.50 6.72
CA ILE A 112 -6.79 16.05 5.67
C ILE A 112 -7.62 17.22 6.20
N HIS A 113 -8.22 17.07 7.39
CA HIS A 113 -9.06 18.10 8.00
C HIS A 113 -8.28 19.40 8.29
N TYR A 114 -7.16 19.28 9.00
CA TYR A 114 -6.33 20.44 9.34
C TYR A 114 -5.64 21.02 8.12
N ALA A 115 -5.21 20.18 7.16
CA ALA A 115 -4.62 20.69 5.94
C ALA A 115 -5.63 21.47 5.10
N GLY A 116 -6.88 21.00 4.98
CA GLY A 116 -7.94 21.74 4.30
C GLY A 116 -8.24 23.09 4.97
N ARG A 117 -8.24 23.16 6.31
CA ARG A 117 -8.38 24.45 7.02
C ARG A 117 -7.21 25.38 6.73
N LEU A 118 -5.97 24.89 6.79
CA LEU A 118 -4.77 25.68 6.49
C LEU A 118 -4.74 26.16 5.05
N GLU A 119 -5.19 25.34 4.10
CA GLU A 119 -5.26 25.67 2.68
C GLU A 119 -6.14 26.91 2.45
N VAL A 120 -7.31 26.99 3.07
CA VAL A 120 -8.19 28.18 2.98
C VAL A 120 -7.49 29.45 3.46
N TYR A 121 -6.76 29.39 4.58
CA TYR A 121 -5.98 30.53 5.07
C TYR A 121 -4.85 30.91 4.10
N LEU A 122 -4.10 29.93 3.60
CA LEU A 122 -3.00 30.16 2.67
C LEU A 122 -3.46 30.70 1.31
N THR A 123 -4.62 30.27 0.82
CA THR A 123 -5.21 30.79 -0.42
C THR A 123 -5.63 32.24 -0.26
N SER A 124 -6.16 32.64 0.90
CA SER A 124 -6.49 34.05 1.17
C SER A 124 -5.23 34.95 1.20
N ASP A 125 -4.12 34.46 1.75
CA ASP A 125 -2.82 35.16 1.74
C ASP A 125 -2.23 35.22 0.32
N TYR A 126 -2.42 34.16 -0.47
CA TYR A 126 -1.97 34.10 -1.87
C TYR A 126 -2.58 35.21 -2.73
N TYR A 127 -3.90 35.44 -2.63
CA TYR A 127 -4.54 36.54 -3.37
C TYR A 127 -4.04 37.92 -2.95
N ARG A 128 -3.49 38.07 -1.74
CA ARG A 128 -2.98 39.32 -1.20
C ARG A 128 -1.51 39.58 -1.55
N THR A 129 -0.68 38.55 -1.54
CA THR A 129 0.79 38.67 -1.63
C THR A 129 1.37 38.08 -2.91
N GLY A 130 0.59 37.29 -3.67
CA GLY A 130 1.04 36.65 -4.92
C GLY A 130 2.08 35.53 -4.73
N SER A 131 2.31 35.03 -3.50
CA SER A 131 3.37 34.05 -3.24
C SER A 131 2.96 32.63 -3.61
N HIS A 132 3.21 32.21 -4.85
CA HIS A 132 2.97 30.84 -5.33
C HIS A 132 3.74 29.75 -4.54
N LEU A 133 4.88 30.10 -3.96
CA LEU A 133 5.79 29.15 -3.31
C LEU A 133 5.21 28.55 -2.01
N LYS A 134 4.47 29.33 -1.21
CA LYS A 134 3.88 28.83 0.05
C LYS A 134 2.84 27.73 -0.22
N LEU A 135 1.96 27.97 -1.19
CA LEU A 135 0.89 27.04 -1.54
C LEU A 135 1.46 25.75 -2.15
N SER A 136 2.45 25.86 -3.04
CA SER A 136 3.07 24.68 -3.66
C SER A 136 3.79 23.81 -2.63
N VAL A 137 4.61 24.40 -1.75
CA VAL A 137 5.32 23.69 -0.68
C VAL A 137 4.33 22.99 0.25
N PHE A 138 3.23 23.66 0.61
CA PHE A 138 2.19 23.07 1.46
C PHE A 138 1.50 21.87 0.79
N THR A 139 1.14 21.98 -0.48
CA THR A 139 0.53 20.87 -1.25
C THR A 139 1.47 19.66 -1.33
N TRP A 140 2.76 19.89 -1.59
CA TRP A 140 3.76 18.83 -1.59
C TRP A 140 3.96 18.22 -0.20
N ALA A 141 3.99 19.02 0.86
CA ALA A 141 4.08 18.52 2.23
C ALA A 141 2.89 17.61 2.58
N ARG A 142 1.66 18.04 2.24
CA ARG A 142 0.45 17.22 2.40
C ARG A 142 0.54 15.92 1.61
N ALA A 143 1.01 15.97 0.37
CA ALA A 143 1.18 14.79 -0.46
C ALA A 143 2.22 13.82 0.14
N ILE A 144 3.36 14.31 0.62
CA ILE A 144 4.39 13.50 1.29
C ILE A 144 3.81 12.83 2.54
N VAL A 145 3.05 13.55 3.37
CA VAL A 145 2.45 12.96 4.57
C VAL A 145 1.47 11.83 4.20
N LEU A 146 0.56 12.08 3.24
CA LEU A 146 -0.52 11.16 2.90
C LEU A 146 -0.06 9.95 2.06
N TYR A 147 0.86 10.14 1.12
CA TYR A 147 1.25 9.11 0.15
C TYR A 147 2.60 8.45 0.45
N PHE A 148 3.39 9.01 1.37
CA PHE A 148 4.69 8.46 1.74
C PHE A 148 4.76 8.08 3.22
N ILE A 149 4.53 9.03 4.14
CA ILE A 149 4.70 8.80 5.58
C ILE A 149 3.67 7.82 6.13
N LEU A 150 2.38 8.08 5.90
CA LEU A 150 1.31 7.25 6.47
C LEU A 150 1.31 5.81 5.95
N PRO A 151 1.48 5.55 4.64
CA PRO A 151 1.61 4.18 4.14
C PRO A 151 2.81 3.46 4.76
N LEU A 152 3.95 4.12 4.93
CA LEU A 152 5.13 3.53 5.54
C LEU A 152 4.89 3.13 6.99
N ILE A 153 4.20 3.98 7.77
CA ILE A 153 3.77 3.67 9.14
C ILE A 153 2.80 2.48 9.14
N ALA A 154 1.81 2.48 8.24
CA ALA A 154 0.84 1.39 8.14
C ALA A 154 1.53 0.04 7.88
N VAL A 155 2.44 -0.01 6.92
CA VAL A 155 3.17 -1.24 6.59
C VAL A 155 3.96 -1.78 7.79
N GLN A 156 4.66 -0.91 8.54
CA GLN A 156 5.37 -1.38 9.73
C GLN A 156 4.44 -1.89 10.83
N LEU A 157 3.30 -1.23 11.04
CA LEU A 157 2.31 -1.67 12.01
C LEU A 157 1.71 -3.01 11.61
N TRP A 158 1.45 -3.23 10.32
CA TRP A 158 0.98 -4.51 9.81
C TRP A 158 2.04 -5.60 9.99
N ILE A 159 3.31 -5.31 9.68
CA ILE A 159 4.42 -6.25 9.89
C ILE A 159 4.54 -6.64 11.37
N SER A 160 4.52 -5.67 12.29
CA SER A 160 4.58 -5.92 13.75
C SER A 160 3.37 -6.72 14.22
N THR A 161 2.16 -6.35 13.79
CA THR A 161 0.90 -7.05 14.14
C THR A 161 0.92 -8.50 13.70
N MET A 162 1.43 -8.78 12.50
CA MET A 162 1.54 -10.14 11.96
C MET A 162 2.63 -10.97 12.66
N ARG A 163 3.59 -10.34 13.37
CA ARG A 163 4.66 -11.04 14.11
C ARG A 163 4.28 -11.26 15.57
N GLU A 164 3.93 -10.18 16.24
CA GLU A 164 3.88 -10.08 17.70
C GLU A 164 2.42 -10.04 18.22
N GLY A 165 1.45 -9.93 17.31
CA GLY A 165 0.04 -9.77 17.64
C GLY A 165 -0.35 -8.31 17.85
N ILE A 166 -1.66 -8.09 18.00
CA ILE A 166 -2.26 -6.75 18.02
C ILE A 166 -1.93 -5.95 19.29
N ALA A 167 -1.93 -6.60 20.46
CA ALA A 167 -1.68 -5.94 21.74
C ALA A 167 -0.26 -5.38 21.82
N THR A 168 0.72 -6.17 21.38
CA THR A 168 2.13 -5.76 21.33
C THR A 168 2.34 -4.65 20.32
N ALA A 169 1.74 -4.75 19.13
CA ALA A 169 1.81 -3.71 18.11
C ALA A 169 1.23 -2.37 18.57
N PHE A 170 0.13 -2.37 19.33
CA PHE A 170 -0.45 -1.16 19.93
C PHE A 170 0.44 -0.55 21.01
N ARG A 171 0.94 -1.35 21.95
CA ARG A 171 1.88 -0.85 22.99
C ARG A 171 3.16 -0.30 22.39
N GLY A 172 3.62 -0.92 21.31
CA GLY A 172 4.81 -0.52 20.56
C GLY A 172 4.57 0.50 19.46
N PHE A 173 3.38 1.11 19.33
CA PHE A 173 3.00 1.94 18.18
C PHE A 173 4.03 3.04 17.86
N LEU A 174 4.48 3.81 18.86
CA LEU A 174 5.50 4.85 18.68
C LEU A 174 6.84 4.28 18.23
N ARG A 175 7.25 3.13 18.80
CA ARG A 175 8.47 2.43 18.39
C ARG A 175 8.38 1.95 16.94
N SER A 176 7.20 1.46 16.53
CA SER A 176 6.91 1.06 15.16
C SER A 176 6.94 2.25 14.19
N MET A 177 6.43 3.42 14.60
CA MET A 177 6.54 4.65 13.82
C MET A 177 8.00 5.06 13.61
N ILE A 178 8.81 5.09 14.66
CA ILE A 178 10.25 5.43 14.54
C ILE A 178 10.95 4.43 13.63
N ARG A 179 10.64 3.13 13.78
CA ARG A 179 11.20 2.06 12.94
C ARG A 179 10.78 2.19 11.46
N ALA A 180 9.61 2.77 11.17
CA ALA A 180 9.17 3.05 9.80
C ALA A 180 10.14 3.94 9.04
N PHE A 181 10.73 4.91 9.74
CA PHE A 181 11.72 5.82 9.18
C PHE A 181 13.15 5.28 9.21
N SER A 182 13.35 3.98 9.42
CA SER A 182 14.69 3.41 9.27
C SER A 182 15.19 3.64 7.84
N PRO A 183 16.47 4.01 7.63
CA PRO A 183 16.97 4.38 6.30
C PRO A 183 16.71 3.32 5.22
N ALA A 184 16.77 2.03 5.58
CA ALA A 184 16.49 0.96 4.63
C ALA A 184 15.00 0.84 4.27
N SER A 185 14.08 1.08 5.22
CA SER A 185 12.64 1.07 4.96
C SER A 185 12.24 2.21 4.02
N VAL A 186 12.76 3.40 4.29
CA VAL A 186 12.61 4.59 3.43
C VAL A 186 13.17 4.29 2.03
N LEU A 187 14.40 3.76 1.96
CA LEU A 187 15.04 3.45 0.69
C LEU A 187 14.25 2.43 -0.14
N ILE A 188 13.82 1.32 0.47
CA ILE A 188 12.98 0.31 -0.20
C ILE A 188 11.71 0.95 -0.75
N TYR A 189 10.99 1.70 0.08
CA TYR A 189 9.72 2.31 -0.32
C TYR A 189 9.92 3.32 -1.45
N VAL A 190 10.90 4.24 -1.33
CA VAL A 190 11.20 5.23 -2.35
C VAL A 190 11.62 4.55 -3.65
N THR A 191 12.59 3.64 -3.61
CA THR A 191 13.12 2.99 -4.81
C THR A 191 12.05 2.20 -5.55
N VAL A 192 11.30 1.34 -4.85
CA VAL A 192 10.26 0.53 -5.49
C VAL A 192 9.11 1.40 -6.00
N SER A 193 8.64 2.36 -5.20
CA SER A 193 7.56 3.26 -5.62
C SER A 193 7.95 4.12 -6.81
N LEU A 194 9.18 4.63 -6.86
CA LEU A 194 9.67 5.44 -7.97
C LEU A 194 9.79 4.60 -9.24
N VAL A 195 10.41 3.42 -9.16
CA VAL A 195 10.60 2.55 -10.34
C VAL A 195 9.25 2.08 -10.88
N PHE A 196 8.41 1.45 -10.05
CA PHE A 196 7.12 0.92 -10.51
C PHE A 196 6.12 2.04 -10.83
N GLY A 197 6.16 3.15 -10.09
CA GLY A 197 5.35 4.33 -10.37
C GLY A 197 5.72 4.99 -11.69
N ALA A 198 7.02 5.12 -12.00
CA ALA A 198 7.47 5.65 -13.28
C ALA A 198 7.06 4.77 -14.47
N ILE A 199 7.19 3.44 -14.33
CA ILE A 199 6.73 2.48 -15.37
C ILE A 199 5.22 2.61 -15.55
N ALA A 200 4.43 2.60 -14.47
CA ALA A 200 2.98 2.75 -14.54
C ALA A 200 2.57 4.10 -15.17
N TRP A 201 3.27 5.18 -14.82
CA TRP A 201 3.06 6.51 -15.41
C TRP A 201 3.36 6.51 -16.91
N LEU A 202 4.48 5.94 -17.34
CA LEU A 202 4.82 5.82 -18.76
C LEU A 202 3.76 5.02 -19.52
N LEU A 203 3.27 3.91 -18.96
CA LEU A 203 2.24 3.09 -19.58
C LEU A 203 0.91 3.85 -19.76
N LEU A 204 0.53 4.68 -18.80
CA LEU A 204 -0.73 5.43 -18.83
C LEU A 204 -0.69 6.67 -19.72
N PHE A 205 0.44 7.37 -19.78
CA PHE A 205 0.52 8.70 -20.41
C PHE A 205 1.26 8.73 -21.76
N THR A 206 1.82 7.61 -22.21
CA THR A 206 2.42 7.54 -23.55
C THR A 206 1.33 7.65 -24.62
N LYS A 207 1.35 8.71 -25.43
CA LYS A 207 0.42 8.85 -26.56
C LYS A 207 0.85 7.98 -27.73
N THR A 208 -0.08 7.22 -28.30
CA THR A 208 0.14 6.48 -29.54
C THR A 208 -0.97 6.80 -30.51
N ALA A 209 -0.61 7.40 -31.64
CA ALA A 209 -1.55 7.65 -32.72
C ALA A 209 -1.86 6.31 -33.43
N VAL A 210 -3.12 5.90 -33.41
CA VAL A 210 -3.60 4.72 -34.12
C VAL A 210 -4.82 5.12 -34.94
N ALA A 211 -4.87 4.71 -36.21
CA ALA A 211 -5.94 5.14 -37.12
C ALA A 211 -7.31 4.50 -36.83
N SER A 212 -7.33 3.34 -36.16
CA SER A 212 -8.56 2.58 -35.87
C SER A 212 -9.05 2.84 -34.44
N PRO A 213 -10.31 3.30 -34.25
CA PRO A 213 -10.89 3.52 -32.93
C PRO A 213 -10.94 2.27 -32.04
N TRP A 214 -11.18 1.10 -32.65
CA TRP A 214 -11.22 -0.17 -31.90
C TRP A 214 -9.84 -0.58 -31.39
N VAL A 215 -8.79 -0.36 -32.19
CA VAL A 215 -7.42 -0.66 -31.77
C VAL A 215 -6.98 0.33 -30.69
N GLU A 216 -7.38 1.60 -30.79
CA GLU A 216 -7.15 2.58 -29.73
C GLU A 216 -7.78 2.16 -28.40
N LEU A 217 -9.03 1.67 -28.42
CA LEU A 217 -9.72 1.18 -27.23
C LEU A 217 -9.03 -0.04 -26.60
N TRP A 218 -8.66 -1.04 -27.41
CA TRP A 218 -7.92 -2.22 -26.92
C TRP A 218 -6.53 -1.85 -26.38
N LEU A 219 -5.84 -0.92 -27.04
CA LEU A 219 -4.53 -0.44 -26.61
C LEU A 219 -4.63 0.33 -25.27
N LEU A 220 -5.66 1.17 -25.11
CA LEU A 220 -5.94 1.84 -23.84
C LEU A 220 -6.25 0.83 -22.73
N GLY A 221 -7.15 -0.14 -23.01
CA GLY A 221 -7.54 -1.17 -22.04
C GLY A 221 -6.36 -2.04 -21.60
N SER A 222 -5.54 -2.50 -22.54
CA SER A 222 -4.33 -3.28 -22.25
C SER A 222 -3.29 -2.48 -21.47
N ARG A 223 -3.04 -1.21 -21.81
CA ARG A 223 -2.14 -0.33 -21.05
C ARG A 223 -2.59 -0.12 -19.62
N LEU A 224 -3.89 0.12 -19.44
CA LEU A 224 -4.48 0.25 -18.12
C LEU A 224 -4.29 -1.05 -17.31
N ALA A 225 -4.57 -2.21 -17.92
CA ALA A 225 -4.38 -3.50 -17.28
C ALA A 225 -2.92 -3.75 -16.87
N VAL A 226 -1.96 -3.46 -17.76
CA VAL A 226 -0.52 -3.61 -17.47
C VAL A 226 -0.07 -2.60 -16.41
N ALA A 227 -0.53 -1.35 -16.46
CA ALA A 227 -0.21 -0.34 -15.43
C ALA A 227 -0.72 -0.76 -14.05
N LEU A 228 -1.94 -1.29 -13.96
CA LEU A 228 -2.50 -1.83 -12.71
C LEU A 228 -1.71 -3.04 -12.21
N LEU A 229 -1.29 -3.94 -13.11
CA LEU A 229 -0.42 -5.07 -12.77
C LEU A 229 0.93 -4.60 -12.22
N VAL A 230 1.54 -3.57 -12.83
CA VAL A 230 2.80 -2.97 -12.37
C VAL A 230 2.62 -2.37 -10.97
N ILE A 231 1.54 -1.62 -10.72
CA ILE A 231 1.23 -1.06 -9.38
C ILE A 231 1.08 -2.18 -8.35
N PHE A 232 0.34 -3.25 -8.70
CA PHE A 232 0.16 -4.41 -7.84
C PHE A 232 1.49 -5.08 -7.48
N LEU A 233 2.34 -5.37 -8.48
CA LEU A 233 3.64 -6.00 -8.26
C LEU A 233 4.57 -5.13 -7.42
N GLY A 234 4.60 -3.81 -7.69
CA GLY A 234 5.38 -2.86 -6.90
C GLY A 234 4.95 -2.86 -5.43
N TRP A 235 3.64 -2.89 -5.18
CA TRP A 235 3.10 -2.96 -3.82
C TRP A 235 3.46 -4.26 -3.08
N GLN A 236 3.30 -5.42 -3.75
CA GLN A 236 3.71 -6.71 -3.18
C GLN A 236 5.21 -6.74 -2.86
N LEU A 237 6.04 -6.14 -3.72
CA LEU A 237 7.48 -6.06 -3.53
C LEU A 237 7.85 -5.19 -2.32
N ILE A 238 7.17 -4.05 -2.10
CA ILE A 238 7.36 -3.20 -0.90
C ILE A 238 7.08 -4.01 0.36
N LEU A 239 5.89 -4.62 0.44
CA LEU A 239 5.48 -5.40 1.62
C LEU A 239 6.43 -6.57 1.87
N GLY A 240 6.79 -7.28 0.81
CA GLY A 240 7.65 -8.45 0.92
C GLY A 240 9.06 -8.11 1.39
N SER A 241 9.70 -7.12 0.76
CA SER A 241 11.05 -6.68 1.12
C SER A 241 11.12 -6.07 2.52
N MET A 242 10.12 -5.28 2.93
CA MET A 242 10.04 -4.73 4.28
C MET A 242 9.81 -5.83 5.34
N ALA A 243 9.04 -6.88 5.01
CA ALA A 243 8.86 -8.02 5.90
C ALA A 243 10.16 -8.83 6.06
N GLU A 244 10.93 -9.04 4.98
CA GLU A 244 12.22 -9.73 5.03
C GLU A 244 13.25 -8.98 5.88
N ILE A 245 13.47 -7.70 5.58
CA ILE A 245 14.51 -6.92 6.28
C ILE A 245 14.23 -6.79 7.77
N THR A 246 12.96 -6.67 8.15
CA THR A 246 12.53 -6.59 9.55
C THR A 246 12.70 -7.93 10.28
N THR A 247 12.56 -9.04 9.56
CA THR A 247 12.82 -10.39 10.11
C THR A 247 14.32 -10.64 10.26
N ALA A 248 15.11 -10.30 9.24
CA ALA A 248 16.56 -10.45 9.26
C ALA A 248 17.23 -9.64 10.37
N ARG A 249 16.75 -8.42 10.63
CA ARG A 249 17.23 -7.59 11.74
C ARG A 249 16.95 -8.22 13.10
N ALA A 250 15.72 -8.68 13.32
CA ALA A 250 15.37 -9.30 14.60
C ALA A 250 16.21 -10.55 14.88
N LEU A 251 16.45 -11.39 13.86
CA LEU A 251 17.32 -12.56 14.01
C LEU A 251 18.76 -12.18 14.36
N LYS A 252 19.27 -11.08 13.78
CA LYS A 252 20.61 -10.58 14.09
C LYS A 252 20.71 -10.08 15.53
N ASP A 253 19.69 -9.36 16.00
CA ASP A 253 19.63 -8.85 17.37
C ASP A 253 19.62 -10.02 18.38
N ASP A 254 18.83 -11.07 18.14
CA ASP A 254 18.76 -12.27 18.99
C ASP A 254 20.11 -13.02 19.09
N LEU A 255 20.87 -13.09 17.98
CA LEU A 255 22.18 -13.73 17.94
C LEU A 255 23.25 -12.94 18.70
N SER A 256 23.19 -11.59 18.66
CA SER A 256 24.12 -10.77 19.43
C SER A 256 23.91 -10.92 20.94
N ASP A 257 22.66 -11.05 21.40
CA ASP A 257 22.35 -11.21 22.81
C ASP A 257 22.86 -12.57 23.35
N THR A 258 22.73 -13.63 22.55
CA THR A 258 23.22 -14.97 22.92
C THR A 258 24.76 -15.05 22.99
N SER A 259 25.47 -14.21 22.24
CA SER A 259 26.95 -14.21 22.25
C SER A 259 27.57 -13.49 23.45
N GLN A 260 26.78 -12.75 24.24
CA GLN A 260 27.23 -11.98 25.39
C GLN A 260 26.93 -12.67 26.73
N SER A 261 26.17 -13.76 26.72
CA SER A 261 25.88 -14.63 27.88
C SER A 261 26.84 -15.81 27.95
#